data_AF-A0A925XUV6-F1
#
_entry.id   AF-A0A925XUV6-F1
#
_cell.length_a   1.000
_cell.length_b   1.000
_cell.length_c   1.000
_cell.angle_alpha   90.00
_cell.angle_beta   90.00
_cell.angle_gamma   90.00
#
_symmetry.space_group_name_H-M   'P 1'
#
loop_
_entity.id
_entity.type
_entity.pdbx_description
1 polymer ?
#
loop_
_entity_poly.entity_id
_entity_poly.type
_entity_poly.pdbx_seq_one_letter_code
_entity_poly.pdbx_strand_id
1 'polypeptide(L)'
;MSFVKVSMLVCCLYWIAEQALAADIVSMPIERQVAEVSARLEGVMTTSAQAAANAKAPDVRMTTCRVRGVEAPAFLLYQEQAMSVSLDKPYRQRYLLIAPSSDQQTVESLTFKPTEPKLLTGLCSKPEAERVVPFRLSATAADCRVLLKPVGEDFVGNTPEQGCPANVRGAVRIT
;
A
#
# COMPACT_ATOMS: atom_id res chain seq x y z
N MET A 1 -71.00 15.85 9.32
CA MET A 1 -70.19 16.32 10.46
C MET A 1 -68.75 15.89 10.23
N SER A 2 -67.82 16.87 10.26
CA SER A 2 -66.35 16.78 10.32
C SER A 2 -65.63 15.90 9.26
N PHE A 3 -65.02 16.44 8.19
CA PHE A 3 -63.79 17.28 8.16
C PHE A 3 -62.69 16.84 9.13
N VAL A 4 -61.66 16.15 8.62
CA VAL A 4 -60.26 16.49 8.84
C VAL A 4 -59.47 16.22 7.55
N LYS A 5 -59.05 17.29 6.89
CA LYS A 5 -57.93 17.32 5.93
C LYS A 5 -56.65 17.25 6.75
N VAL A 6 -55.78 16.29 6.48
CA VAL A 6 -54.35 16.45 6.78
C VAL A 6 -53.62 16.56 5.44
N SER A 7 -53.31 17.81 5.12
CA SER A 7 -52.33 18.19 4.12
C SER A 7 -50.96 17.94 4.74
N MET A 8 -50.16 17.07 4.14
CA MET A 8 -48.70 17.11 4.31
C MET A 8 -48.08 16.96 2.94
N LEU A 9 -48.14 18.08 2.22
CA LEU A 9 -47.12 18.50 1.27
C LEU A 9 -45.74 18.44 1.96
N VAL A 10 -44.68 18.30 1.17
CA VAL A 10 -43.26 18.18 1.56
C VAL A 10 -42.78 16.73 1.73
N CYS A 11 -42.71 16.00 0.61
CA CYS A 11 -41.89 14.79 0.52
C CYS A 11 -41.12 14.73 -0.81
N CYS A 12 -40.59 15.88 -1.27
CA CYS A 12 -40.02 15.98 -2.63
C CYS A 12 -38.63 16.60 -2.77
N LEU A 13 -37.86 16.92 -1.71
CA LEU A 13 -36.59 17.66 -1.91
C LEU A 13 -35.37 17.26 -1.07
N TYR A 14 -35.31 16.05 -0.51
CA TYR A 14 -34.09 15.57 0.16
C TYR A 14 -33.65 14.20 -0.33
N TRP A 15 -33.55 14.03 -1.65
CA TRP A 15 -32.93 12.83 -2.22
C TRP A 15 -32.03 13.14 -3.42
N ILE A 16 -31.26 14.22 -3.35
CA ILE A 16 -30.21 14.48 -4.34
C ILE A 16 -29.03 15.14 -3.62
N ALA A 17 -28.06 14.33 -3.18
CA ALA A 17 -26.62 14.64 -3.17
C ALA A 17 -25.85 13.60 -2.34
N GLU A 18 -25.77 12.35 -2.80
CA GLU A 18 -24.84 11.39 -2.18
C GLU A 18 -24.21 10.45 -3.23
N GLN A 19 -23.86 10.98 -4.40
CA GLN A 19 -23.17 10.21 -5.45
C GLN A 19 -22.15 11.04 -6.24
N ALA A 20 -21.31 11.81 -5.54
CA ALA A 20 -20.24 12.60 -6.21
C ALA A 20 -18.86 12.48 -5.55
N LEU A 21 -18.52 11.37 -4.88
CA LEU A 21 -17.18 11.19 -4.28
C LEU A 21 -16.30 10.14 -4.97
N ALA A 22 -16.86 9.14 -5.66
CA ALA A 22 -16.07 8.03 -6.21
C ALA A 22 -15.24 8.36 -7.48
N ALA A 23 -15.30 9.60 -7.99
CA ALA A 23 -14.67 9.98 -9.26
C ALA A 23 -13.23 10.50 -9.12
N ASP A 24 -12.73 10.77 -7.91
CA ASP A 24 -11.61 11.69 -7.78
C ASP A 24 -10.25 11.06 -8.12
N ILE A 25 -10.00 9.77 -7.81
CA ILE A 25 -8.68 9.14 -7.99
C ILE A 25 -8.41 8.74 -9.46
N VAL A 26 -9.42 8.20 -10.15
CA VAL A 26 -9.27 7.65 -11.52
C VAL A 26 -8.86 8.73 -12.52
N SER A 27 -9.28 9.98 -12.31
CA SER A 27 -8.95 11.12 -13.18
C SER A 27 -7.69 11.89 -12.79
N MET A 28 -7.01 11.53 -11.69
CA MET A 28 -5.83 12.29 -11.26
C MET A 28 -4.63 12.05 -12.18
N PRO A 29 -3.74 13.05 -12.35
CA PRO A 29 -2.42 12.84 -12.95
C PRO A 29 -1.65 11.72 -12.26
N ILE A 30 -0.87 10.96 -13.03
CA ILE A 30 -0.19 9.75 -12.53
C ILE A 30 0.76 10.05 -11.38
N GLU A 31 1.41 11.22 -11.37
CA GLU A 31 2.30 11.66 -10.30
C GLU A 31 1.54 11.85 -8.97
N ARG A 32 0.29 12.32 -9.05
CA ARG A 32 -0.58 12.46 -7.88
C ARG A 32 -1.07 11.10 -7.39
N GLN A 33 -1.33 10.16 -8.31
CA GLN A 33 -1.64 8.78 -7.94
C GLN A 33 -0.45 8.09 -7.25
N VAL A 34 0.79 8.31 -7.72
CA VAL A 34 2.02 7.82 -7.07
C VAL A 34 2.14 8.32 -5.64
N ALA A 35 1.90 9.61 -5.43
CA ALA A 35 1.92 10.21 -4.09
C ALA A 35 0.85 9.60 -3.18
N GLU A 36 -0.37 9.40 -3.70
CA GLU A 36 -1.49 8.80 -2.98
C GLU A 36 -1.23 7.35 -2.58
N VAL A 37 -0.75 6.52 -3.51
CA VAL A 37 -0.36 5.12 -3.23
C VAL A 37 0.73 5.10 -2.17
N SER A 38 1.75 5.96 -2.29
CA SER A 38 2.83 6.03 -1.30
C SER A 38 2.30 6.38 0.08
N ALA A 39 1.43 7.40 0.19
CA ALA A 39 0.84 7.83 1.45
C ALA A 39 -0.02 6.73 2.09
N ARG A 40 -0.79 5.96 1.30
CA ARG A 40 -1.63 4.86 1.79
C ARG A 40 -0.83 3.67 2.29
N LEU A 41 0.37 3.43 1.75
CA LEU A 41 1.23 2.34 2.15
C LEU A 41 2.01 2.65 3.44
N GLU A 42 2.26 3.92 3.74
CA GLU A 42 2.96 4.37 4.95
C GLU A 42 2.12 4.15 6.22
N GLY A 43 2.79 3.81 7.33
CA GLY A 43 2.16 3.59 8.63
C GLY A 43 2.20 2.14 9.10
N VAL A 44 1.29 1.80 10.01
CA VAL A 44 1.21 0.48 10.65
C VAL A 44 -0.13 -0.16 10.28
N MET A 45 -0.05 -1.35 9.69
CA MET A 45 -1.19 -2.19 9.37
C MET A 45 -1.10 -3.51 10.16
N THR A 46 -2.24 -4.09 10.50
CA THR A 46 -2.29 -5.34 11.27
C THR A 46 -3.45 -6.23 10.84
N THR A 47 -3.24 -7.54 10.94
CA THR A 47 -4.29 -8.56 10.76
C THR A 47 -4.92 -9.01 12.07
N SER A 48 -4.70 -8.28 13.18
CA SER A 48 -5.15 -8.66 14.53
C SER A 48 -6.65 -8.95 14.63
N ALA A 49 -7.50 -8.16 13.98
CA ALA A 49 -8.94 -8.39 13.94
C ALA A 49 -9.29 -9.73 13.25
N GLN A 50 -8.57 -10.07 12.17
CA GLN A 50 -8.75 -11.34 11.48
C GLN A 50 -8.26 -12.51 12.33
N ALA A 51 -7.12 -12.38 13.02
CA ALA A 51 -6.58 -13.40 13.91
C ALA A 51 -7.47 -13.64 15.13
N ALA A 52 -8.10 -12.60 15.67
CA ALA A 52 -9.08 -12.70 16.75
C ALA A 52 -10.35 -13.45 16.30
N ALA A 53 -10.81 -13.21 15.06
CA ALA A 53 -11.95 -13.91 14.48
C ALA A 53 -11.64 -15.36 14.03
N ASN A 54 -10.38 -15.64 13.70
CA ASN A 54 -9.93 -16.95 13.23
C ASN A 54 -8.54 -17.27 13.79
N ALA A 55 -8.49 -18.13 14.80
CA ALA A 55 -7.24 -18.53 15.47
C ALA A 55 -6.21 -19.24 14.54
N LYS A 56 -6.61 -19.69 13.34
CA LYS A 56 -5.67 -20.23 12.34
C LYS A 56 -5.05 -19.13 11.46
N ALA A 57 -5.62 -17.93 11.43
CA ALA A 57 -5.06 -16.79 10.71
C ALA A 57 -3.90 -16.18 11.53
N PRO A 58 -2.76 -15.87 10.91
CA PRO A 58 -1.63 -15.30 11.63
C PRO A 58 -1.91 -13.84 12.01
N ASP A 59 -1.56 -13.48 13.24
CA ASP A 59 -1.50 -12.09 13.68
C ASP A 59 -0.18 -11.45 13.25
N VAL A 60 -0.25 -10.66 12.19
CA VAL A 60 0.88 -10.03 11.52
C VAL A 60 0.76 -8.52 11.68
N ARG A 61 1.90 -7.88 11.91
CA ARG A 61 2.06 -6.43 11.83
C ARG A 61 2.97 -6.09 10.67
N MET A 62 2.52 -5.16 9.84
CA MET A 62 3.28 -4.56 8.75
C MET A 62 3.54 -3.10 9.11
N THR A 63 4.80 -2.69 9.13
CA THR A 63 5.21 -1.30 9.40
C THR A 63 5.96 -0.78 8.18
N THR A 64 5.48 0.30 7.61
CA THR A 64 6.05 0.93 6.41
C THR A 64 6.37 2.39 6.72
N CYS A 65 7.50 2.88 6.25
CA CYS A 65 7.88 4.28 6.38
C CYS A 65 8.69 4.75 5.17
N ARG A 66 8.66 6.06 4.91
CA ARG A 66 9.58 6.68 3.96
C ARG A 66 11.03 6.61 4.44
N VAL A 67 11.93 6.36 3.50
CA VAL A 67 13.39 6.32 3.73
C VAL A 67 14.12 7.09 2.63
N ARG A 68 15.34 7.52 2.92
CA ARG A 68 16.22 8.19 1.96
C ARG A 68 17.33 7.25 1.51
N GLY A 69 17.42 6.99 0.21
CA GLY A 69 18.56 6.30 -0.41
C GLY A 69 19.57 7.28 -0.99
N VAL A 70 20.75 6.80 -1.37
CA VAL A 70 21.86 7.62 -1.90
C VAL A 70 21.51 8.22 -3.27
N GLU A 71 20.72 7.50 -4.07
CA GLU A 71 20.27 7.88 -5.43
C GLU A 71 18.80 7.47 -5.65
N ALA A 72 17.98 7.53 -4.59
CA ALA A 72 16.61 7.04 -4.65
C ALA A 72 15.63 8.15 -5.07
N PRO A 73 14.58 7.81 -5.84
CA PRO A 73 13.46 8.72 -6.07
C PRO A 73 12.73 9.09 -4.77
N ALA A 74 11.88 10.12 -4.84
CA ALA A 74 11.18 10.69 -3.68
C ALA A 74 10.28 9.71 -2.90
N PHE A 75 9.79 8.65 -3.56
CA PHE A 75 8.84 7.69 -2.99
C PHE A 75 9.47 6.31 -2.74
N LEU A 76 10.63 6.31 -2.09
CA LEU A 76 11.23 5.08 -1.56
C LEU A 76 10.70 4.80 -0.14
N LEU A 77 10.07 3.65 0.00
CA LEU A 77 9.56 3.15 1.27
C LEU A 77 10.40 1.96 1.74
N TYR A 78 10.49 1.80 3.04
CA TYR A 78 10.95 0.59 3.69
C TYR A 78 9.81 -0.03 4.48
N GLN A 79 9.67 -1.35 4.37
CA GLN A 79 8.59 -2.10 4.97
C GLN A 79 9.12 -3.32 5.73
N GLU A 80 8.66 -3.47 6.96
CA GLU A 80 8.87 -4.62 7.83
C GLU A 80 7.56 -5.38 8.01
N GLN A 81 7.63 -6.71 7.99
CA GLN A 81 6.51 -7.60 8.31
C GLN A 81 6.98 -8.62 9.35
N ALA A 82 6.29 -8.65 10.49
CA ALA A 82 6.60 -9.48 11.64
C ALA A 82 5.33 -10.10 12.23
N MET A 83 5.48 -11.18 13.00
CA MET A 83 4.40 -11.61 13.90
C MET A 83 4.20 -10.55 14.98
N SER A 84 2.96 -10.25 15.35
CA SER A 84 2.66 -9.18 16.32
C SER A 84 3.34 -9.40 17.69
N VAL A 85 3.66 -10.64 18.03
CA VAL A 85 4.37 -11.04 19.27
C VAL A 85 5.91 -11.00 19.17
N SER A 86 6.48 -10.66 18.02
CA SER A 86 7.94 -10.71 17.78
C SER A 86 8.38 -9.65 16.78
N LEU A 87 8.08 -8.38 17.10
CA LEU A 87 8.35 -7.23 16.22
C LEU A 87 9.85 -6.97 16.01
N ASP A 88 10.71 -7.45 16.91
CA ASP A 88 12.17 -7.40 16.81
C ASP A 88 12.74 -8.44 15.83
N LYS A 89 11.90 -9.34 15.30
CA LYS A 89 12.29 -10.43 14.39
C LYS A 89 11.39 -10.44 13.15
N PRO A 90 11.40 -9.37 12.33
CA PRO A 90 10.64 -9.35 11.08
C PRO A 90 11.13 -10.46 10.15
N TYR A 91 10.20 -11.28 9.67
CA TYR A 91 10.51 -12.39 8.75
C TYR A 91 10.58 -11.92 7.29
N ARG A 92 10.06 -10.74 6.98
CA ARG A 92 10.15 -10.13 5.67
C ARG A 92 10.44 -8.64 5.83
N GLN A 93 11.44 -8.16 5.10
CA GLN A 93 11.78 -6.75 4.99
C GLN A 93 12.01 -6.41 3.52
N ARG A 94 11.48 -5.29 3.05
CA ARG A 94 11.56 -4.87 1.64
C ARG A 94 11.75 -3.36 1.52
N TYR A 95 12.43 -2.95 0.47
CA TYR A 95 12.26 -1.60 -0.07
C TYR A 95 11.16 -1.64 -1.13
N LEU A 96 10.30 -0.63 -1.14
CA LEU A 96 9.30 -0.42 -2.18
C LEU A 96 9.57 0.93 -2.84
N LEU A 97 9.82 0.93 -4.14
CA LEU A 97 9.86 2.15 -4.93
C LEU A 97 8.52 2.31 -5.63
N ILE A 98 7.81 3.40 -5.33
CA ILE A 98 6.54 3.74 -5.98
C ILE A 98 6.83 4.76 -7.08
N ALA A 99 6.46 4.43 -8.31
CA ALA A 99 6.72 5.26 -9.48
C ALA A 99 5.64 5.06 -10.54
N PRO A 100 5.50 5.96 -11.52
CA PRO A 100 4.72 5.66 -12.73
C PRO A 100 5.30 4.45 -13.47
N SER A 101 4.45 3.64 -14.09
CA SER A 101 4.89 2.66 -15.08
C SER A 101 5.51 3.35 -16.30
N SER A 102 6.28 2.61 -17.10
CA SER A 102 6.94 3.15 -18.30
C SER A 102 6.00 3.76 -19.34
N ASP A 103 4.76 3.28 -19.40
CA ASP A 103 3.69 3.79 -20.27
C ASP A 103 2.84 4.90 -19.62
N GLN A 104 3.15 5.25 -18.36
CA GLN A 104 2.46 6.24 -17.54
C GLN A 104 0.96 5.96 -17.33
N GLN A 105 0.51 4.72 -17.52
CA GLN A 105 -0.90 4.34 -17.36
C GLN A 105 -1.23 3.76 -15.98
N THR A 106 -0.22 3.34 -15.22
CA THR A 106 -0.41 2.68 -13.91
C THR A 106 0.65 3.15 -12.91
N VAL A 107 0.36 2.98 -11.62
CA VAL A 107 1.38 3.12 -10.58
C VAL A 107 2.10 1.78 -10.46
N GLU A 108 3.42 1.77 -10.53
CA GLU A 108 4.25 0.59 -10.32
C GLU A 108 4.87 0.62 -8.92
N SER A 109 4.75 -0.48 -8.19
CA SER A 109 5.47 -0.74 -6.94
C SER A 109 6.58 -1.75 -7.21
N LEU A 110 7.81 -1.27 -7.30
CA LEU A 110 9.00 -2.10 -7.46
C LEU A 110 9.51 -2.53 -6.09
N THR A 111 9.71 -3.83 -5.93
CA THR A 111 10.15 -4.43 -4.65
C THR A 111 11.61 -4.84 -4.72
N PHE A 112 12.37 -4.51 -3.67
CA PHE A 112 13.77 -4.91 -3.54
C PHE A 112 14.05 -5.49 -2.15
N LYS A 113 14.95 -6.47 -2.07
CA LYS A 113 15.47 -7.00 -0.81
C LYS A 113 16.64 -6.17 -0.31
N PRO A 114 16.65 -5.79 0.98
CA PRO A 114 17.85 -5.25 1.60
C PRO A 114 18.97 -6.29 1.66
N THR A 115 20.22 -5.85 1.47
CA THR A 115 21.41 -6.70 1.61
C THR A 115 21.65 -7.12 3.06
N GLU A 116 21.44 -6.20 4.01
CA GLU A 116 21.67 -6.42 5.44
C GLU A 116 20.40 -6.12 6.26
N PRO A 117 19.33 -6.92 6.11
CA PRO A 117 18.02 -6.62 6.73
C PRO A 117 18.09 -6.54 8.27
N LYS A 118 19.01 -7.27 8.91
CA LYS A 118 19.15 -7.21 10.38
C LYS A 118 19.53 -5.82 10.91
N LEU A 119 20.24 -5.01 10.12
CA LEU A 119 20.62 -3.65 10.50
C LEU A 119 19.47 -2.64 10.38
N LEU A 120 18.38 -3.03 9.71
CA LEU A 120 17.24 -2.19 9.41
C LEU A 120 16.03 -2.47 10.30
N THR A 121 16.05 -3.53 11.10
CA THR A 121 14.96 -3.84 12.04
C THR A 121 14.67 -2.63 12.94
N GLY A 122 13.40 -2.22 12.98
CA GLY A 122 12.95 -1.05 13.74
C GLY A 122 13.32 0.28 13.09
N LEU A 123 13.74 0.33 11.82
CA LEU A 123 14.11 1.60 11.17
C LEU A 123 12.95 2.60 11.18
N CYS A 124 11.72 2.12 11.01
CA CYS A 124 10.54 2.98 10.98
C CYS A 124 10.18 3.61 12.33
N SER A 125 10.72 3.13 13.45
CA SER A 125 10.56 3.80 14.75
C SER A 125 11.54 4.95 14.95
N LYS A 126 12.56 5.10 14.10
CA LYS A 126 13.49 6.24 14.17
C LYS A 126 12.85 7.51 13.59
N PRO A 127 13.32 8.70 13.97
CA PRO A 127 12.93 9.96 13.31
C PRO A 127 13.24 9.91 11.81
N GLU A 128 12.42 10.58 10.99
CA GLU A 128 12.56 10.56 9.52
C GLU A 128 13.96 11.00 9.05
N ALA A 129 14.57 11.97 9.74
CA ALA A 129 15.92 12.43 9.43
C ALA A 129 16.99 11.31 9.56
N GLU A 130 16.75 10.30 10.38
CA GLU A 130 17.66 9.17 10.61
C GLU A 130 17.36 7.96 9.72
N ARG A 131 16.26 7.99 8.95
CA ARG A 131 15.82 6.89 8.07
C ARG A 131 16.59 6.88 6.75
N VAL A 132 17.90 6.78 6.84
CA VAL A 132 18.81 6.73 5.68
C VAL A 132 19.24 5.29 5.45
N VAL A 133 19.14 4.82 4.20
CA VAL A 133 19.41 3.43 3.82
C VAL A 133 20.46 3.34 2.72
N PRO A 134 21.27 2.26 2.67
CA PRO A 134 22.25 2.05 1.62
C PRO A 134 21.59 1.54 0.32
N PHE A 135 20.51 2.19 -0.13
CA PHE A 135 19.81 1.85 -1.36
C PHE A 135 20.30 2.73 -2.52
N ARG A 136 20.61 2.10 -3.66
CA ARG A 136 20.94 2.75 -4.93
C ARG A 136 20.18 2.07 -6.05
N LEU A 137 19.30 2.82 -6.71
CA LEU A 137 18.45 2.28 -7.77
C LEU A 137 19.27 1.74 -8.95
N SER A 138 20.30 2.48 -9.36
CA SER A 138 21.23 2.14 -10.45
C SER A 138 21.96 0.79 -10.25
N ALA A 139 22.13 0.36 -9.00
CA ALA A 139 22.88 -0.84 -8.64
C ALA A 139 21.99 -2.01 -8.19
N THR A 140 20.66 -1.84 -8.16
CA THR A 140 19.74 -2.83 -7.58
C THR A 140 18.68 -3.24 -8.59
N ALA A 141 18.67 -4.53 -8.97
CA ALA A 141 17.58 -5.10 -9.76
C ALA A 141 16.35 -5.36 -8.87
N ALA A 142 15.15 -5.05 -9.38
CA ALA A 142 13.92 -5.32 -8.67
C ALA A 142 13.65 -6.84 -8.58
N ASP A 143 13.27 -7.31 -7.40
CA ASP A 143 12.86 -8.70 -7.17
C ASP A 143 11.47 -8.98 -7.78
N CYS A 144 10.60 -7.96 -7.74
CA CYS A 144 9.21 -8.09 -8.14
C CYS A 144 8.63 -6.71 -8.47
N ARG A 145 7.53 -6.71 -9.21
CA ARG A 145 6.73 -5.52 -9.48
C ARG A 145 5.24 -5.82 -9.31
N VAL A 146 4.51 -4.83 -8.83
CA VAL A 146 3.05 -4.82 -8.77
C VAL A 146 2.56 -3.60 -9.53
N LEU A 147 1.60 -3.79 -10.43
CA LEU A 147 0.94 -2.72 -11.18
C LEU A 147 -0.39 -2.40 -10.49
N LEU A 148 -0.54 -1.15 -10.05
CA LEU A 148 -1.70 -0.65 -9.35
C LEU A 148 -2.53 0.24 -10.28
N LYS A 149 -3.84 -0.02 -10.29
CA LYS A 149 -4.85 0.78 -10.99
C LYS A 149 -5.87 1.32 -10.00
N PRO A 150 -6.33 2.56 -10.16
CA PRO A 150 -7.41 3.08 -9.34
C PRO A 150 -8.72 2.33 -9.65
N VAL A 151 -9.47 2.00 -8.61
CA VAL A 151 -10.80 1.38 -8.68
C VAL A 151 -11.67 2.05 -7.62
N GLY A 152 -12.54 2.96 -8.04
CA GLY A 152 -13.28 3.84 -7.11
C GLY A 152 -12.32 4.73 -6.31
N GLU A 153 -12.38 4.63 -4.99
CA GLU A 153 -11.53 5.38 -4.04
C GLU A 153 -10.28 4.60 -3.59
N ASP A 154 -10.04 3.43 -4.19
CA ASP A 154 -8.95 2.53 -3.84
C ASP A 154 -8.02 2.27 -5.02
N PHE A 155 -6.94 1.52 -4.75
CA PHE A 155 -6.04 0.99 -5.75
C PHE A 155 -6.02 -0.53 -5.68
N VAL A 156 -6.18 -1.18 -6.83
CA VAL A 156 -6.04 -2.64 -6.95
C VAL A 156 -4.72 -2.94 -7.64
N GLY A 157 -3.85 -3.66 -6.94
CA GLY A 157 -2.54 -4.08 -7.42
C GLY A 157 -2.53 -5.54 -7.87
N ASN A 158 -1.88 -5.82 -9.01
CA ASN A 158 -1.61 -7.19 -9.45
C ASN A 158 -0.16 -7.34 -9.90
N THR A 159 0.42 -8.53 -9.71
CA THR A 159 1.65 -8.88 -10.43
C THR A 159 1.35 -9.02 -11.92
N PRO A 160 2.35 -8.84 -12.80
CA PRO A 160 2.23 -9.22 -14.21
C PRO A 160 1.79 -10.68 -14.37
N GLU A 161 1.20 -11.04 -15.51
CA GLU A 161 0.69 -12.40 -15.79
C GLU A 161 1.77 -13.48 -15.59
N GLN A 162 3.02 -13.18 -15.94
CA GLN A 162 4.17 -14.06 -15.75
C GLN A 162 4.64 -14.19 -14.29
N GLY A 163 4.00 -13.49 -13.36
CA GLY A 163 4.37 -13.36 -11.97
C GLY A 163 5.75 -12.75 -11.76
N CYS A 164 6.21 -12.79 -10.51
CA CYS A 164 7.57 -12.42 -10.14
C CYS A 164 8.45 -13.68 -10.00
N PRO A 165 9.71 -13.64 -10.46
CA PRO A 165 10.64 -14.74 -10.24
C PRO A 165 10.78 -15.06 -8.74
N ALA A 166 10.67 -16.34 -8.40
CA ALA A 166 10.85 -16.82 -7.04
C ALA A 166 11.59 -18.15 -7.05
N ASN A 167 12.16 -18.53 -5.91
CA ASN A 167 12.61 -19.90 -5.68
C ASN A 167 12.23 -20.27 -4.25
N VAL A 168 10.99 -20.69 -4.07
CA VAL A 168 10.42 -21.01 -2.76
C VAL A 168 9.76 -22.38 -2.84
N ARG A 169 10.32 -23.37 -2.17
CA ARG A 169 9.76 -24.75 -2.09
C ARG A 169 9.46 -25.35 -3.48
N GLY A 170 10.33 -25.11 -4.45
CA GLY A 170 10.17 -25.60 -5.83
C GLY A 170 9.30 -24.71 -6.73
N ALA A 171 8.62 -23.68 -6.19
CA ALA A 171 7.93 -22.69 -6.99
C ALA A 171 8.94 -21.72 -7.63
N VAL A 172 8.85 -21.56 -8.95
CA VAL A 172 9.71 -20.67 -9.75
C VAL A 172 9.10 -19.28 -9.98
N ARG A 173 7.84 -19.10 -9.60
CA ARG A 173 7.08 -17.84 -9.71
C ARG A 173 6.21 -17.62 -8.48
N ILE A 174 5.93 -16.35 -8.20
CA ILE A 174 4.98 -15.90 -7.19
C ILE A 174 4.08 -14.81 -7.78
N THR A 175 2.83 -14.77 -7.33
CA THR A 175 1.84 -13.72 -7.61
C THR A 175 1.41 -13.09 -6.30
#